data_AF-W0JQX3-F1
#
_entry.id   AF-W0JQX3-F1
#
_cell.length_a   1.000
_cell.length_b   1.000
_cell.length_c   1.000
_cell.angle_alpha   90.00
_cell.angle_beta   90.00
_cell.angle_gamma   90.00
#
_symmetry.space_group_name_H-M   'P 1'
#
loop_
_entity.id
_entity.type
_entity.pdbx_description
1 polymer ?
#
loop_
_entity_poly.entity_id
_entity_poly.type
_entity_poly.pdbx_seq_one_letter_code
_entity_poly.pdbx_strand_id
1 'polypeptide(L)'
;MSGGDERTGADDAGPNEVDVTDAEALETDCELVAIVAVADNGIIGRDGDMPWHIPADLEHFKETTIDHPVIMGRVTYEGILEALGEPLPGRTTVVLTSQDLETPENAVTAAGIEGALEAAETAARDRHDDADRIFVAGGATVYEQFLPVVDRLIVTEVHEEPAGDTSFPAWDREAWNERARDERDGFAFVEYGRRRME
;
A
#
# COMPACT_ATOMS: atom_id res chain seq x y z
N MET A 1 53.09 -19.89 -34.44
CA MET A 1 53.67 -18.72 -33.74
C MET A 1 52.76 -17.57 -34.06
N SER A 2 51.78 -17.31 -33.18
CA SER A 2 51.77 -16.18 -32.24
C SER A 2 51.17 -14.95 -32.96
N GLY A 3 50.09 -14.30 -32.54
CA GLY A 3 49.37 -14.24 -31.27
C GLY A 3 48.94 -12.78 -31.05
N GLY A 4 47.77 -12.55 -30.45
CA GLY A 4 47.29 -11.24 -29.94
C GLY A 4 46.91 -10.22 -31.03
N ASP A 5 45.92 -9.35 -30.86
CA ASP A 5 45.41 -8.75 -29.64
C ASP A 5 43.96 -8.25 -29.82
N GLU A 6 43.21 -8.32 -28.73
CA GLU A 6 41.79 -8.04 -28.56
C GLU A 6 41.54 -6.61 -28.02
N ARG A 7 40.35 -6.05 -28.29
CA ARG A 7 39.62 -4.96 -27.57
C ARG A 7 40.14 -3.52 -27.75
N THR A 8 39.25 -2.52 -27.89
CA THR A 8 38.62 -1.82 -26.75
C THR A 8 37.53 -0.82 -27.22
N GLY A 9 36.48 -0.66 -26.40
CA GLY A 9 35.45 0.41 -26.45
C GLY A 9 34.06 -0.17 -26.75
N ALA A 10 33.20 -0.61 -25.82
CA ALA A 10 32.83 -0.13 -24.49
C ALA A 10 32.21 1.28 -24.51
N ASP A 11 31.03 1.40 -25.12
CA ASP A 11 30.04 2.44 -24.81
C ASP A 11 29.37 2.05 -23.49
N ASP A 12 29.87 2.67 -22.43
CA ASP A 12 29.39 2.61 -21.06
C ASP A 12 28.08 3.43 -20.97
N ALA A 13 26.94 2.74 -21.07
CA ALA A 13 25.67 3.29 -20.63
C ALA A 13 25.68 3.28 -19.11
N GLY A 14 26.11 4.40 -18.52
CA GLY A 14 26.08 4.61 -17.08
C GLY A 14 24.69 4.31 -16.50
N PRO A 15 24.60 3.71 -15.31
CA PRO A 15 23.31 3.44 -14.68
C PRO A 15 22.61 4.76 -14.37
N ASN A 16 21.34 4.82 -14.77
CA ASN A 16 20.40 5.88 -14.41
C ASN A 16 20.38 5.99 -12.87
N GLU A 17 21.00 7.04 -12.36
CA GLU A 17 20.91 7.45 -10.97
C GLU A 17 19.47 7.88 -10.75
N VAL A 18 18.67 7.02 -10.12
CA VAL A 18 17.31 7.35 -9.73
C VAL A 18 17.40 8.40 -8.63
N ASP A 19 17.12 9.63 -9.05
CA ASP A 19 17.00 10.82 -8.22
C ASP A 19 16.03 10.56 -7.06
N VAL A 20 16.52 10.74 -5.84
CA VAL A 20 15.81 10.40 -4.58
C VAL A 20 14.93 11.58 -4.09
N THR A 21 14.46 12.42 -5.01
CA THR A 21 13.76 13.68 -4.72
C THR A 21 12.38 13.72 -5.37
N ASP A 22 11.47 12.84 -4.92
CA ASP A 22 10.04 12.91 -5.30
C ASP A 22 9.09 12.74 -4.10
N ALA A 23 9.60 12.51 -2.89
CA ALA A 23 8.77 12.33 -1.69
C ALA A 23 8.33 13.66 -1.02
N GLU A 24 8.82 14.82 -1.48
CA GLU A 24 8.58 16.11 -0.82
C GLU A 24 7.33 16.89 -1.31
N ALA A 25 6.52 16.37 -2.24
CA ALA A 25 5.44 17.16 -2.88
C ALA A 25 4.05 16.51 -2.96
N LEU A 26 3.78 15.45 -2.20
CA LEU A 26 2.41 14.92 -2.08
C LEU A 26 1.67 15.68 -0.96
N GLU A 27 1.25 16.91 -1.27
CA GLU A 27 0.42 17.73 -0.40
C GLU A 27 -1.05 17.35 -0.62
N THR A 28 -1.71 16.78 0.39
CA THR A 28 -3.18 16.55 0.39
C THR A 28 -3.79 17.13 1.66
N ASP A 29 -5.03 17.60 1.55
CA ASP A 29 -5.82 18.08 2.70
C ASP A 29 -6.47 16.91 3.47
N CYS A 30 -6.42 15.70 2.91
CA CYS A 30 -6.93 14.48 3.54
C CYS A 30 -5.82 13.76 4.35
N GLU A 31 -6.17 13.19 5.50
CA GLU A 31 -5.30 12.32 6.29
C GLU A 31 -5.03 11.02 5.52
N LEU A 32 -3.73 10.71 5.32
CA LEU A 32 -3.31 9.48 4.67
C LEU A 32 -3.12 8.36 5.69
N VAL A 33 -3.89 7.28 5.56
CA VAL A 33 -3.88 6.14 6.49
C VAL A 33 -3.50 4.87 5.76
N ALA A 34 -2.33 4.29 6.04
CA ALA A 34 -2.03 2.95 5.54
C ALA A 34 -2.61 1.89 6.48
N ILE A 35 -3.30 0.90 5.92
CA ILE A 35 -3.89 -0.23 6.65
C ILE A 35 -3.31 -1.53 6.12
N VAL A 36 -2.65 -2.32 6.97
CA VAL A 36 -1.89 -3.50 6.57
C VAL A 36 -1.97 -4.62 7.60
N ALA A 37 -2.07 -5.87 7.15
CA ALA A 37 -1.84 -7.04 7.99
C ALA A 37 -0.42 -7.59 7.74
N VAL A 38 0.37 -7.75 8.80
CA VAL A 38 1.77 -8.19 8.73
C VAL A 38 2.02 -9.33 9.70
N ALA A 39 2.61 -10.42 9.21
CA ALA A 39 3.07 -11.52 10.03
C ALA A 39 4.31 -11.15 10.87
N ASP A 40 4.59 -11.92 11.92
CA ASP A 40 5.76 -11.76 12.79
C ASP A 40 7.09 -11.80 12.00
N ASN A 41 7.12 -12.52 10.88
CA ASN A 41 8.26 -12.57 9.96
C ASN A 41 8.26 -11.48 8.87
N GLY A 42 7.34 -10.51 8.93
CA GLY A 42 7.23 -9.39 7.99
C GLY A 42 6.48 -9.70 6.69
N ILE A 43 5.98 -10.92 6.51
CA ILE A 43 5.22 -11.31 5.31
C ILE A 43 3.84 -10.66 5.34
N ILE A 44 3.39 -10.18 4.18
CA ILE A 44 2.05 -9.60 3.98
C ILE A 44 1.25 -10.31 2.87
N GLY A 45 1.89 -11.19 2.11
CA GLY A 45 1.24 -11.86 0.99
C GLY A 45 2.06 -13.00 0.41
N ARG A 46 1.35 -13.90 -0.25
CA ARG A 46 1.89 -15.02 -1.02
C ARG A 46 1.06 -15.23 -2.27
N ASP A 47 1.69 -15.23 -3.45
CA ASP A 47 1.04 -15.47 -4.74
C ASP A 47 -0.18 -14.55 -5.01
N GLY A 48 -0.15 -13.32 -4.48
CA GLY A 48 -1.24 -12.35 -4.62
C GLY A 48 -2.37 -12.47 -3.58
N ASP A 49 -2.30 -13.42 -2.66
CA ASP A 49 -3.29 -13.62 -1.59
C ASP A 49 -2.67 -13.52 -0.19
N MET A 50 -3.52 -13.38 0.84
CA MET A 50 -3.07 -13.46 2.24
C MET A 50 -2.83 -14.91 2.65
N PRO A 51 -1.66 -15.27 3.21
CA PRO A 51 -1.37 -16.65 3.57
C PRO A 51 -2.11 -17.14 4.83
N TRP A 52 -2.89 -16.26 5.46
CA TRP A 52 -3.77 -16.54 6.61
C TRP A 52 -5.21 -16.16 6.29
N HIS A 53 -6.15 -16.69 7.07
CA HIS A 53 -7.56 -16.35 6.96
C HIS A 53 -8.10 -15.84 8.30
N ILE A 54 -8.05 -14.52 8.49
CA ILE A 54 -8.49 -13.84 9.70
C ILE A 54 -9.76 -13.03 9.36
N PRO A 55 -10.97 -13.59 9.57
CA PRO A 55 -12.21 -12.91 9.23
C PRO A 55 -12.42 -11.60 10.00
N ALA A 56 -11.86 -11.52 11.23
CA ALA A 56 -11.90 -10.30 12.02
C ALA A 56 -11.08 -9.15 11.40
N ASP A 57 -9.98 -9.47 10.71
CA ASP A 57 -9.17 -8.47 10.00
C ASP A 57 -9.90 -7.95 8.77
N LEU A 58 -10.52 -8.84 7.99
CA LEU A 58 -11.36 -8.46 6.84
C LEU A 58 -12.55 -7.58 7.26
N GLU A 59 -13.20 -7.92 8.39
CA GLU A 59 -14.28 -7.12 8.96
C GLU A 59 -13.76 -5.75 9.41
N HIS A 60 -12.64 -5.71 10.14
CA HIS A 60 -12.01 -4.47 10.58
C HIS A 60 -11.61 -3.58 9.40
N PHE A 61 -10.97 -4.15 8.36
CA PHE A 61 -10.63 -3.46 7.13
C PHE A 61 -11.89 -2.89 6.46
N LYS A 62 -12.95 -3.70 6.34
CA LYS A 62 -14.19 -3.26 5.72
C LYS A 62 -14.85 -2.11 6.49
N GLU A 63 -14.97 -2.22 7.81
CA GLU A 63 -15.58 -1.20 8.66
C GLU A 63 -14.76 0.09 8.68
N THR A 64 -13.44 -0.01 8.69
CA THR A 64 -12.53 1.13 8.74
C THR A 64 -12.50 1.91 7.43
N THR A 65 -12.54 1.20 6.30
CA THR A 65 -12.42 1.80 4.96
C THR A 65 -13.74 2.11 4.29
N ILE A 66 -14.88 1.76 4.92
CA ILE A 66 -16.20 2.05 4.34
C ILE A 66 -16.36 3.56 4.15
N ASP A 67 -16.99 3.95 3.04
CA ASP A 67 -17.24 5.35 2.67
C ASP A 67 -16.00 6.20 2.35
N HIS A 68 -14.79 5.64 2.50
CA HIS A 68 -13.55 6.34 2.20
C HIS A 68 -12.86 5.76 0.95
N PRO A 69 -12.14 6.57 0.16
CA PRO A 69 -11.35 6.06 -0.94
C PRO A 69 -10.22 5.15 -0.45
N VAL A 70 -9.97 4.07 -1.18
CA VAL A 70 -8.90 3.10 -0.89
C VAL A 70 -7.97 2.99 -2.08
N ILE A 71 -6.70 3.32 -1.89
CA ILE A 71 -5.63 3.12 -2.85
C ILE A 71 -5.03 1.73 -2.65
N MET A 72 -4.97 0.95 -3.72
CA MET A 72 -4.32 -0.35 -3.70
C MET A 72 -3.63 -0.66 -5.04
N GLY A 73 -2.69 -1.60 -5.03
CA GLY A 73 -2.02 -2.08 -6.22
C GLY A 73 -2.88 -3.08 -6.99
N ARG A 74 -2.58 -3.26 -8.28
CA ARG A 74 -3.32 -4.18 -9.15
C ARG A 74 -3.42 -5.60 -8.59
N VAL A 75 -2.31 -6.18 -8.14
CA VAL A 75 -2.28 -7.57 -7.63
C VAL A 75 -3.20 -7.73 -6.42
N THR A 76 -3.18 -6.77 -5.49
CA THR A 76 -4.06 -6.76 -4.32
C THR A 76 -5.53 -6.65 -4.74
N TYR A 77 -5.83 -5.78 -5.71
CA TYR A 77 -7.17 -5.63 -6.25
C TYR A 77 -7.68 -6.91 -6.92
N GLU A 78 -6.84 -7.55 -7.74
CA GLU A 78 -7.13 -8.84 -8.40
C GLU A 78 -7.44 -9.93 -7.34
N GLY A 79 -6.61 -10.06 -6.29
CA GLY A 79 -6.86 -11.02 -5.21
C GLY A 79 -8.17 -10.77 -4.46
N ILE A 80 -8.53 -9.49 -4.21
CA ILE A 80 -9.82 -9.13 -3.60
C ILE A 80 -11.00 -9.51 -4.52
N LEU A 81 -10.89 -9.24 -5.82
CA LEU A 81 -11.91 -9.63 -6.79
C LEU A 81 -12.07 -11.15 -6.88
N GLU A 82 -10.97 -11.90 -6.83
CA GLU A 82 -11.01 -13.37 -6.82
C GLU A 82 -11.66 -13.92 -5.54
N ALA A 83 -11.39 -13.30 -4.39
CA ALA A 83 -11.91 -13.74 -3.10
C ALA A 83 -13.39 -13.35 -2.88
N LEU A 84 -13.78 -12.12 -3.23
CA LEU A 84 -15.12 -11.58 -2.98
C LEU A 84 -16.06 -11.69 -4.18
N GLY A 85 -15.53 -11.84 -5.39
CA GLY A 85 -16.29 -11.88 -6.65
C GLY A 85 -16.78 -10.51 -7.14
N GLU A 86 -16.62 -9.45 -6.34
CA GLU A 86 -17.00 -8.08 -6.66
C GLU A 86 -16.03 -7.06 -6.05
N PRO A 87 -15.87 -5.89 -6.66
CA PRO A 87 -15.14 -4.76 -6.07
C PRO A 87 -15.79 -4.35 -4.75
N LEU A 88 -15.00 -3.76 -3.85
CA LEU A 88 -15.44 -3.43 -2.50
C LEU A 88 -16.68 -2.49 -2.51
N PRO A 89 -17.85 -2.93 -2.03
CA PRO A 89 -19.07 -2.14 -2.10
C PRO A 89 -19.04 -0.99 -1.09
N GLY A 90 -19.62 0.16 -1.47
CA GLY A 90 -19.75 1.31 -0.58
C GLY A 90 -18.49 2.18 -0.44
N ARG A 91 -17.47 1.95 -1.28
CA ARG A 91 -16.26 2.79 -1.34
C ARG A 91 -15.71 2.87 -2.76
N THR A 92 -14.87 3.87 -3.02
CA THR A 92 -14.17 4.00 -4.30
C THR A 92 -12.79 3.37 -4.17
N THR A 93 -12.47 2.42 -5.03
CA THR A 93 -11.16 1.79 -5.07
C THR A 93 -10.30 2.44 -6.15
N VAL A 94 -9.13 2.94 -5.79
CA VAL A 94 -8.14 3.47 -6.72
C VAL A 94 -7.05 2.42 -6.92
N VAL A 95 -6.97 1.87 -8.13
CA VAL A 95 -6.03 0.82 -8.49
C VAL A 95 -4.80 1.46 -9.14
N LEU A 96 -3.66 1.37 -8.45
CA LEU A 96 -2.36 1.80 -8.99
C LEU A 96 -1.89 0.79 -10.05
N THR A 97 -1.93 1.20 -11.31
CA THR A 97 -1.51 0.36 -12.45
C THR A 97 -1.12 1.22 -13.65
N SER A 98 -0.09 0.80 -14.38
CA SER A 98 0.27 1.39 -15.69
C SER A 98 -0.42 0.67 -16.86
N GLN A 99 -1.25 -0.33 -16.59
CA GLN A 99 -1.99 -1.10 -17.59
C GLN A 99 -3.46 -0.68 -17.60
N ASP A 100 -4.05 -0.61 -18.78
CA ASP A 100 -5.49 -0.49 -18.96
C ASP A 100 -6.19 -1.71 -18.33
N LEU A 101 -6.91 -1.45 -17.23
CA LEU A 101 -7.73 -2.43 -16.55
C LEU A 101 -9.19 -1.98 -16.65
N GLU A 102 -10.07 -2.89 -17.09
CA GLU A 102 -11.50 -2.63 -17.05
C GLU A 102 -11.97 -2.69 -15.60
N THR A 103 -12.26 -1.52 -15.02
CA THR A 103 -12.78 -1.41 -13.67
C THR A 103 -14.29 -1.14 -13.66
N PRO A 104 -15.02 -1.71 -12.69
CA PRO A 104 -16.42 -1.38 -12.45
C PRO A 104 -16.58 0.07 -11.96
N GLU A 105 -17.81 0.55 -11.88
CA GLU A 105 -18.15 1.95 -11.60
C GLU A 105 -17.58 2.48 -10.26
N ASN A 106 -17.36 1.59 -9.29
CA ASN A 106 -16.81 1.88 -7.98
C ASN A 106 -15.28 1.67 -7.89
N ALA A 107 -14.59 1.50 -9.01
CA ALA A 107 -13.14 1.42 -9.08
C ALA A 107 -12.57 2.23 -10.25
N VAL A 108 -11.44 2.89 -10.01
CA VAL A 108 -10.74 3.73 -11.00
C VAL A 108 -9.28 3.32 -11.05
N THR A 109 -8.65 3.40 -12.21
CA THR A 109 -7.22 3.16 -12.37
C THR A 109 -6.44 4.46 -12.36
N ALA A 110 -5.24 4.42 -11.79
CA ALA A 110 -4.33 5.56 -11.81
C ALA A 110 -2.90 5.10 -12.10
N ALA A 111 -2.23 5.86 -12.95
CA ALA A 111 -0.81 5.66 -13.26
C ALA A 111 0.03 6.58 -12.36
N GLY A 112 0.83 5.99 -11.48
CA GLY A 112 1.71 6.72 -10.57
C GLY A 112 1.03 7.21 -9.28
N ILE A 113 1.86 7.57 -8.31
CA ILE A 113 1.43 7.91 -6.95
C ILE A 113 0.57 9.18 -6.91
N GLU A 114 0.97 10.21 -7.67
CA GLU A 114 0.26 11.49 -7.76
C GLU A 114 -1.15 11.30 -8.31
N GLY A 115 -1.28 10.62 -9.46
CA GLY A 115 -2.59 10.36 -10.06
C GLY A 115 -3.49 9.51 -9.18
N ALA A 116 -2.92 8.58 -8.40
CA ALA A 116 -3.70 7.78 -7.45
C ALA A 116 -4.22 8.64 -6.29
N LEU A 117 -3.40 9.57 -5.80
CA LEU A 117 -3.80 10.53 -4.78
C LEU A 117 -4.90 11.46 -5.30
N GLU A 118 -4.73 12.07 -6.48
CA GLU A 118 -5.72 12.95 -7.10
C GLU A 118 -7.06 12.24 -7.33
N ALA A 119 -7.03 10.98 -7.79
CA ALA A 119 -8.22 10.17 -7.98
C ALA A 119 -8.91 9.85 -6.64
N ALA A 120 -8.13 9.53 -5.61
CA ALA A 120 -8.65 9.28 -4.27
C ALA A 120 -9.27 10.54 -3.67
N GLU A 121 -8.62 11.70 -3.78
CA GLU A 121 -9.17 12.98 -3.34
C GLU A 121 -10.45 13.36 -4.09
N THR A 122 -10.49 13.13 -5.40
CA THR A 122 -11.70 13.38 -6.20
C THR A 122 -12.84 12.50 -5.71
N ALA A 123 -12.57 11.22 -5.45
CA ALA A 123 -13.54 10.28 -4.90
C ALA A 123 -13.99 10.64 -3.47
N ALA A 124 -13.08 11.18 -2.64
CA ALA A 124 -13.41 11.70 -1.32
C ALA A 124 -14.38 12.89 -1.42
N ARG A 125 -14.08 13.86 -2.28
CA ARG A 125 -14.91 15.06 -2.48
C ARG A 125 -16.31 14.73 -3.03
N ASP A 126 -16.41 13.78 -3.95
CA ASP A 126 -17.68 13.39 -4.58
C ASP A 126 -18.64 12.72 -3.59
N ARG A 127 -18.10 12.10 -2.53
CA ARG A 127 -18.90 11.36 -1.53
C ARG A 127 -19.68 12.22 -0.53
N HIS A 128 -19.59 13.55 -0.57
CA HIS A 128 -20.44 14.48 0.18
C HIS A 128 -20.70 14.11 1.67
N ASP A 129 -19.66 14.21 2.51
CA ASP A 129 -19.61 14.54 3.95
C ASP A 129 -18.25 14.05 4.47
N ASP A 130 -17.38 14.92 5.01
CA ASP A 130 -16.23 14.56 5.86
C ASP A 130 -15.37 13.34 5.44
N ALA A 131 -15.18 13.09 4.14
CA ALA A 131 -14.19 12.11 3.67
C ALA A 131 -12.78 12.71 3.83
N ASP A 132 -12.38 12.96 5.07
CA ASP A 132 -11.10 13.56 5.45
C ASP A 132 -9.96 12.54 5.42
N ARG A 133 -10.21 11.30 4.96
CA ARG A 133 -9.22 10.23 4.98
C ARG A 133 -9.14 9.46 3.68
N ILE A 134 -7.91 9.13 3.30
CA ILE A 134 -7.61 8.23 2.19
C ILE A 134 -6.86 7.03 2.75
N PHE A 135 -7.34 5.83 2.44
CA PHE A 135 -6.72 4.60 2.92
C PHE A 135 -5.78 4.02 1.88
N VAL A 136 -4.62 3.51 2.32
CA VAL A 136 -3.66 2.79 1.49
C VAL A 136 -3.61 1.33 1.95
N ALA A 137 -4.06 0.41 1.10
CA ALA A 137 -4.22 -1.02 1.42
C ALA A 137 -3.17 -1.92 0.74
N GLY A 138 -2.03 -1.35 0.31
CA GLY A 138 -0.93 -2.10 -0.28
C GLY A 138 -1.14 -2.45 -1.75
N GLY A 139 -0.40 -3.39 -2.36
CA GLY A 139 0.64 -4.24 -1.78
C GLY A 139 1.99 -3.56 -1.54
N ALA A 140 3.06 -4.36 -1.42
CA ALA A 140 4.40 -3.92 -1.00
C ALA A 140 4.89 -2.65 -1.70
N THR A 141 4.83 -2.60 -3.04
CA THR A 141 5.28 -1.44 -3.83
C THR A 141 4.43 -0.18 -3.59
N VAL A 142 3.15 -0.34 -3.26
CA VAL A 142 2.28 0.79 -2.88
C VAL A 142 2.67 1.27 -1.48
N TYR A 143 2.90 0.35 -0.54
CA TYR A 143 3.38 0.74 0.79
C TYR A 143 4.73 1.45 0.71
N GLU A 144 5.70 0.97 -0.07
CA GLU A 144 7.00 1.63 -0.24
C GLU A 144 6.86 3.09 -0.69
N GLN A 145 5.91 3.34 -1.59
CA GLN A 145 5.63 4.66 -2.15
C GLN A 145 4.89 5.59 -1.18
N PHE A 146 3.91 5.06 -0.42
CA PHE A 146 3.05 5.87 0.46
C PHE A 146 3.56 5.97 1.91
N LEU A 147 4.36 5.01 2.40
CA LEU A 147 4.92 5.02 3.75
C LEU A 147 5.64 6.33 4.15
N PRO A 148 6.41 7.02 3.26
CA PRO A 148 7.03 8.29 3.62
C PRO A 148 6.05 9.46 3.74
N VAL A 149 4.80 9.33 3.28
CA VAL A 149 3.80 10.42 3.26
C VAL A 149 2.57 10.12 4.12
N VAL A 150 2.33 8.88 4.53
CA VAL A 150 1.22 8.54 5.43
C VAL A 150 1.34 9.20 6.82
N ASP A 151 0.20 9.60 7.38
CA ASP A 151 0.08 10.21 8.71
C ASP A 151 -0.16 9.17 9.80
N ARG A 152 -0.85 8.08 9.43
CA ARG A 152 -1.31 7.03 10.35
C ARG A 152 -1.10 5.65 9.72
N LEU A 153 -0.78 4.68 10.57
CA LEU A 153 -0.68 3.28 10.21
C LEU A 153 -1.61 2.46 11.09
N ILE A 154 -2.47 1.65 10.47
CA ILE A 154 -3.30 0.64 11.11
C ILE A 154 -2.68 -0.69 10.74
N VAL A 155 -2.04 -1.34 11.70
CA VAL A 155 -1.26 -2.56 11.48
C VAL A 155 -1.93 -3.70 12.23
N THR A 156 -2.38 -4.73 11.52
CA THR A 156 -2.76 -6.01 12.10
C THR A 156 -1.51 -6.87 12.22
N GLU A 157 -0.94 -6.99 13.42
CA GLU A 157 0.20 -7.87 13.70
C GLU A 157 -0.32 -9.30 13.84
N VAL A 158 -0.02 -10.17 12.88
CA VAL A 158 -0.41 -11.58 12.87
C VAL A 158 0.70 -12.41 13.51
N HIS A 159 0.38 -13.14 14.58
CA HIS A 159 1.33 -13.96 15.35
C HIS A 159 1.60 -15.32 14.68
N GLU A 160 1.96 -15.25 13.39
CA GLU A 160 2.31 -16.39 12.56
C GLU A 160 3.55 -16.06 11.72
N GLU A 161 4.25 -17.09 11.25
CA GLU A 161 5.45 -16.96 10.39
C GLU A 161 5.25 -17.74 9.08
N PRO A 162 4.26 -17.37 8.25
CA PRO A 162 3.98 -18.09 7.01
C PRO A 162 5.09 -17.87 5.97
N ALA A 163 5.24 -18.81 5.04
CA ALA A 163 6.04 -18.57 3.84
C ALA A 163 5.29 -17.61 2.90
N GLY A 164 5.98 -16.59 2.39
CA GLY A 164 5.44 -15.65 1.41
C GLY A 164 6.54 -15.03 0.56
N ASP A 165 6.13 -14.43 -0.55
CA ASP A 165 7.00 -13.71 -1.50
C ASP A 165 6.88 -12.18 -1.35
N THR A 166 5.85 -11.72 -0.66
CA THR A 166 5.57 -10.29 -0.46
C THR A 166 5.74 -9.95 1.01
N SER A 167 6.61 -8.97 1.31
CA SER A 167 6.88 -8.48 2.66
C SER A 167 6.54 -7.00 2.80
N PHE A 168 6.20 -6.58 4.02
CA PHE A 168 6.03 -5.17 4.33
C PHE A 168 7.39 -4.47 4.28
N PRO A 169 7.52 -3.29 3.66
CA PRO A 169 8.77 -2.56 3.65
C PRO A 169 9.26 -2.24 5.07
N ALA A 170 10.58 -2.18 5.21
CA ALA A 170 11.19 -1.74 6.46
C ALA A 170 10.75 -0.29 6.75
N TRP A 171 10.26 -0.06 7.96
CA TRP A 171 9.75 1.24 8.41
C TRP A 171 10.41 1.60 9.74
N ASP A 172 10.74 2.87 9.89
CA ASP A 172 11.45 3.35 11.07
C ASP A 172 10.50 3.45 12.25
N ARG A 173 10.48 2.44 13.13
CA ARG A 173 9.56 2.41 14.28
C ARG A 173 9.73 3.60 15.23
N GLU A 174 10.89 4.26 15.23
CA GLU A 174 11.14 5.44 16.08
C GLU A 174 10.41 6.69 15.56
N ALA A 175 10.12 6.73 14.26
CA ALA A 175 9.29 7.73 13.60
C ALA A 175 7.78 7.58 13.89
N TRP A 176 7.36 6.52 14.59
CA TRP A 176 5.96 6.23 14.89
C TRP A 176 5.70 6.13 16.39
N ASN A 177 4.52 6.55 16.84
CA ASN A 177 4.06 6.31 18.21
C ASN A 177 2.84 5.40 18.17
N GLU A 178 2.89 4.29 18.92
CA GLU A 178 1.70 3.48 19.19
C GLU A 178 0.65 4.35 19.91
N ARG A 179 -0.55 4.38 19.34
CA ARG A 179 -1.71 5.12 19.84
C ARG A 179 -2.70 4.20 20.53
N ALA A 180 -2.93 3.04 19.94
CA ALA A 180 -3.83 2.04 20.46
C ALA A 180 -3.32 0.65 20.08
N ARG A 181 -3.61 -0.32 20.95
CA ARG A 181 -3.34 -1.73 20.73
C ARG A 181 -4.48 -2.57 21.27
N ASP A 182 -5.05 -3.42 20.42
CA ASP A 182 -6.10 -4.37 20.74
C ASP A 182 -5.55 -5.79 20.52
N GLU A 183 -5.10 -6.42 21.60
CA GLU A 183 -4.50 -7.76 21.55
C GLU A 183 -5.58 -8.85 21.51
N ARG A 184 -5.46 -9.78 20.56
CA ARG A 184 -6.38 -10.89 20.31
C ARG A 184 -5.61 -12.22 20.33
N ASP A 185 -6.35 -13.31 20.28
CA ASP A 185 -5.74 -14.64 20.13
C ASP A 185 -5.20 -14.79 18.70
N GLY A 186 -3.87 -14.85 18.57
CA GLY A 186 -3.18 -15.06 17.29
C GLY A 186 -2.93 -13.80 16.45
N PHE A 187 -3.42 -12.62 16.84
CA PHE A 187 -3.11 -11.35 16.17
C PHE A 187 -3.37 -10.15 17.10
N ALA A 188 -2.93 -8.95 16.72
CA ALA A 188 -3.25 -7.70 17.41
C ALA A 188 -3.52 -6.58 16.41
N PHE A 189 -4.53 -5.75 16.66
CA PHE A 189 -4.71 -4.50 15.91
C PHE A 189 -3.93 -3.40 16.60
N VAL A 190 -3.00 -2.76 15.89
CA VAL A 190 -2.15 -1.70 16.42
C VAL A 190 -2.27 -0.46 15.56
N GLU A 191 -2.65 0.65 16.18
CA GLU A 191 -2.69 1.95 15.52
C GLU A 191 -1.43 2.73 15.89
N TYR A 192 -0.72 3.21 14.87
CA TYR A 192 0.43 4.08 15.00
C TYR A 192 0.13 5.44 14.40
N GLY A 193 0.48 6.50 15.12
CA GLY A 193 0.48 7.86 14.60
C GLY A 193 1.90 8.34 14.35
N ARG A 194 2.13 9.01 13.23
CA ARG A 194 3.46 9.54 12.90
C ARG A 194 3.94 10.51 13.99
N ARG A 195 5.18 10.33 14.42
CA ARG A 195 5.85 11.26 15.34
C ARG A 195 6.18 12.53 14.55
N ARG A 196 5.41 13.60 14.75
CA ARG A 196 5.88 14.93 14.35
C ARG A 196 7.07 15.26 15.25
N MET A 197 8.26 15.35 14.67
CA MET A 197 9.38 15.98 15.35
C MET A 197 9.14 17.49 15.33
N GLU A 198 8.96 18.09 16.50
CA GLU A 198 8.96 19.55 16.69
C GLU A 198 10.39 20.09 16.65
#